data_AF-A0A1I6V5A1-F1
#
_entry.id   AF-A0A1I6V5A1-F1
#
_cell.length_a   1.000
_cell.length_b   1.000
_cell.length_c   1.000
_cell.angle_alpha   90.00
_cell.angle_beta   90.00
_cell.angle_gamma   90.00
#
_symmetry.space_group_name_H-M   'P 1'
#
loop_
_entity.id
_entity.type
_entity.pdbx_description
1 polymer ?
#
loop_
_entity_poly.entity_id
_entity_poly.type
_entity_poly.pdbx_seq_one_letter_code
_entity_poly.pdbx_strand_id
1 'polypeptide(L)'
;MARPSKNGDAIKSELKSQFDPDKSVLEATMERIGEAQQMDEFREYSHWENPEKLVSHLYGFSQEQGLKAGWNRWISVQEGDTARLKID
;
A
#
# COMPACT_ATOMS: atom_id res chain seq x y z
N MET A 1 11.14 -18.53 -3.35
CA MET A 1 10.06 -18.40 -2.35
C MET A 1 10.29 -17.09 -1.62
N ALA A 2 9.50 -16.05 -1.92
CA ALA A 2 9.62 -14.76 -1.25
C ALA A 2 9.29 -14.94 0.24
N ARG A 3 10.15 -14.46 1.13
CA ARG A 3 9.88 -14.48 2.57
C ARG A 3 8.64 -13.63 2.83
N PRO A 4 7.60 -14.13 3.54
CA PRO A 4 6.50 -13.27 3.93
C PRO A 4 7.08 -12.15 4.78
N SER A 5 6.89 -10.91 4.32
CA SER A 5 7.15 -9.72 5.13
C SER A 5 6.41 -9.91 6.46
N LYS A 6 7.13 -9.79 7.58
CA LYS A 6 6.58 -10.00 8.94
C LYS A 6 5.35 -9.12 9.23
N ASN A 7 5.08 -8.13 8.38
CA ASN A 7 4.07 -7.10 8.58
C ASN A 7 2.88 -7.21 7.61
N GLY A 8 2.86 -8.19 6.70
CA GLY A 8 1.79 -8.32 5.69
C GLY A 8 0.39 -8.47 6.29
N ASP A 9 0.25 -9.31 7.32
CA ASP A 9 -1.03 -9.50 8.00
C ASP A 9 -1.48 -8.25 8.78
N ALA A 10 -0.54 -7.51 9.37
CA ALA A 10 -0.81 -6.28 10.10
C ALA A 10 -1.27 -5.15 9.15
N ILE A 11 -0.58 -4.98 8.00
CA ILE A 11 -0.98 -4.02 6.96
C ILE A 11 -2.38 -4.37 6.43
N LYS A 12 -2.63 -5.65 6.15
CA LYS A 12 -3.94 -6.11 5.69
C LYS A 12 -5.06 -5.82 6.70
N SER A 13 -4.81 -6.02 7.99
CA SER A 13 -5.78 -5.72 9.04
C SER A 13 -6.09 -4.24 9.12
N GLU A 14 -5.07 -3.39 9.05
CA GLU A 14 -5.23 -1.94 9.15
C GLU A 14 -5.94 -1.36 7.92
N LEU A 15 -5.60 -1.84 6.72
CA LEU A 15 -6.29 -1.48 5.48
C LEU A 15 -7.80 -1.78 5.54
N LYS A 16 -8.19 -2.92 6.11
CA LYS A 16 -9.59 -3.27 6.32
C LYS A 16 -10.28 -2.34 7.30
N SER A 17 -9.60 -1.97 8.38
CA SER A 17 -10.16 -1.09 9.42
C SER A 17 -10.43 0.33 8.92
N GLN A 18 -9.58 0.85 8.04
CA GLN A 18 -9.66 2.23 7.55
C GLN A 18 -10.51 2.40 6.28
N PHE A 19 -10.46 1.45 5.35
CA PHE A 19 -11.04 1.63 4.02
C PHE A 19 -12.26 0.75 3.72
N ASP A 20 -12.52 -0.28 4.53
CA ASP A 20 -13.48 -1.35 4.25
C ASP A 20 -13.50 -1.80 2.77
N PRO A 21 -12.33 -2.15 2.18
CA PRO A 21 -12.23 -2.42 0.75
C PRO A 21 -12.80 -3.80 0.40
N ASP A 22 -13.34 -3.91 -0.82
CA ASP A 22 -13.69 -5.21 -1.40
C ASP A 22 -12.48 -6.14 -1.42
N LYS A 23 -12.75 -7.45 -1.34
CA LYS A 23 -11.71 -8.50 -1.29
C LYS A 23 -10.72 -8.38 -2.45
N SER A 24 -11.19 -8.11 -3.67
CA SER A 24 -10.34 -7.98 -4.86
C SER A 24 -9.38 -6.78 -4.76
N VAL A 25 -9.90 -5.62 -4.33
CA VAL A 25 -9.10 -4.40 -4.16
C VAL A 25 -8.06 -4.60 -3.06
N LEU A 26 -8.43 -5.25 -1.95
CA LEU A 26 -7.51 -5.55 -0.88
C LEU A 26 -6.39 -6.51 -1.32
N GLU A 27 -6.73 -7.59 -2.02
CA GLU A 27 -5.75 -8.57 -2.50
C GLU A 27 -4.79 -7.95 -3.51
N ALA A 28 -5.30 -7.17 -4.47
CA ALA A 28 -4.48 -6.43 -5.43
C ALA A 28 -3.55 -5.42 -4.71
N THR A 29 -4.07 -4.67 -3.74
CA THR A 29 -3.26 -3.73 -2.96
C THR A 29 -2.14 -4.44 -2.21
N MET A 30 -2.44 -5.57 -1.57
CA MET A 30 -1.45 -6.35 -0.82
C MET A 30 -0.36 -6.95 -1.72
N GLU A 31 -0.70 -7.39 -2.93
CA GLU A 31 0.28 -7.83 -3.92
C GLU A 31 1.23 -6.69 -4.31
N ARG A 32 0.68 -5.51 -4.62
CA ARG A 32 1.49 -4.32 -4.95
C ARG A 32 2.36 -3.82 -3.81
N ILE A 33 1.88 -3.90 -2.57
CA ILE A 33 2.69 -3.63 -1.37
C ILE A 33 3.86 -4.62 -1.28
N GLY A 34 3.60 -5.91 -1.56
CA GLY A 34 4.64 -6.93 -1.61
C GLY A 34 5.70 -6.64 -2.68
N GLU A 35 5.28 -6.21 -3.87
CA GLU A 35 6.18 -5.78 -4.96
C GLU A 35 7.00 -4.55 -4.55
N ALA A 36 6.35 -3.52 -4.00
CA ALA A 36 7.00 -2.28 -3.55
C ALA A 36 8.01 -2.54 -2.41
N GLN A 37 7.76 -3.52 -1.54
CA GLN A 37 8.71 -3.93 -0.50
C GLN A 37 10.01 -4.54 -1.03
N GLN A 38 10.02 -5.06 -2.26
CA GLN A 38 11.23 -5.57 -2.91
C GLN A 38 12.03 -4.48 -3.64
N MET A 39 11.51 -3.26 -3.74
CA MET A 39 12.15 -2.15 -4.43
C MET A 39 12.81 -1.22 -3.42
N ASP A 40 14.13 -1.02 -3.58
CA ASP A 40 14.92 -0.17 -2.67
C ASP A 40 14.43 1.29 -2.65
N GLU A 41 13.87 1.77 -3.78
CA GLU A 41 13.31 3.12 -3.98
C GLU A 41 12.25 3.48 -2.94
N PHE A 42 11.40 2.53 -2.53
CA PHE A 42 10.35 2.82 -1.55
C PHE A 42 10.79 2.67 -0.11
N ARG A 43 11.97 2.10 0.16
CA ARG A 43 12.38 1.68 1.50
C ARG A 43 12.44 2.83 2.51
N GLU A 44 12.81 4.02 2.06
CA GLU A 44 13.00 5.20 2.92
C GLU A 44 11.68 5.85 3.36
N TYR A 45 10.63 5.76 2.54
CA TYR A 45 9.40 6.57 2.73
C TYR A 45 8.14 5.78 3.05
N SER A 46 8.21 4.46 2.95
CA SER A 46 7.05 3.56 3.02
C SER A 46 6.65 3.13 4.41
N HIS A 47 7.50 3.34 5.42
CA HIS A 47 7.20 2.95 6.80
C HIS A 47 6.73 1.49 6.90
N TRP A 48 7.34 0.56 6.16
CA TRP A 48 6.94 -0.86 6.14
C TRP A 48 6.89 -1.50 7.53
N GLU A 49 7.65 -0.99 8.49
CA GLU A 49 7.71 -1.43 9.89
C GLU A 49 6.59 -0.84 10.77
N ASN A 50 5.82 0.13 10.25
CA ASN A 50 4.70 0.78 10.94
C ASN A 50 3.44 0.76 10.05
N PRO A 51 2.64 -0.33 10.11
CA PRO A 51 1.42 -0.49 9.32
C PRO A 51 0.42 0.67 9.50
N GLU A 52 0.22 1.13 10.73
CA GLU A 52 -0.69 2.25 11.04
C GLU A 52 -0.29 3.52 10.30
N LYS A 53 1.01 3.85 10.30
CA LYS A 53 1.51 5.04 9.62
C LYS A 53 1.40 4.92 8.09
N LEU A 54 1.72 3.75 7.53
CA LEU A 54 1.53 3.48 6.10
C LEU A 54 0.06 3.67 5.71
N VAL A 55 -0.88 3.04 6.43
CA VAL A 55 -2.30 3.12 6.10
C VAL A 55 -2.86 4.53 6.33
N SER A 56 -2.41 5.24 7.37
CA SER A 56 -2.75 6.64 7.60
C SER A 56 -2.31 7.53 6.44
N HIS A 57 -1.10 7.31 5.90
CA HIS A 57 -0.66 8.01 4.69
C HIS A 57 -1.54 7.66 3.49
N LEU A 58 -1.80 6.37 3.24
CA LEU A 58 -2.69 5.95 2.16
C LEU A 58 -4.07 6.60 2.27
N TYR A 59 -4.61 6.70 3.49
CA TYR A 59 -5.91 7.34 3.74
C TYR A 59 -5.86 8.83 3.44
N GLY A 60 -4.82 9.53 3.92
CA GLY A 60 -4.57 10.93 3.58
C GLY A 60 -4.45 11.16 2.07
N PHE A 61 -3.77 10.28 1.33
CA PHE A 61 -3.67 10.37 -0.13
C PHE A 61 -4.98 10.03 -0.84
N SER A 62 -5.81 9.18 -0.26
CA SER A 62 -7.09 8.80 -0.86
C SER A 62 -8.08 9.94 -0.90
N GLN A 63 -8.02 10.90 0.04
CA GLN A 63 -8.99 11.99 0.16
C GLN A 63 -10.43 11.44 0.13
N GLU A 64 -10.69 10.34 0.86
CA GLU A 64 -11.98 9.63 0.93
C GLU A 64 -12.43 8.93 -0.37
N GLN A 65 -11.58 8.87 -1.40
CA GLN A 65 -11.87 8.17 -2.67
C GLN A 65 -11.58 6.67 -2.62
N GLY A 66 -11.30 6.12 -1.43
CA GLY A 66 -11.06 4.70 -1.20
C GLY A 66 -9.61 4.25 -1.43
N LEU A 67 -9.36 2.98 -1.10
CA LEU A 67 -8.02 2.41 -1.03
C LEU A 67 -7.26 2.48 -2.36
N LYS A 68 -7.94 2.19 -3.48
CA LYS A 68 -7.35 2.24 -4.82
C LYS A 68 -6.78 3.62 -5.15
N ALA A 69 -7.54 4.67 -4.86
CA ALA A 69 -7.10 6.05 -5.08
C ALA A 69 -5.94 6.43 -4.15
N GLY A 70 -6.02 6.03 -2.88
CA GLY A 70 -4.96 6.23 -1.88
C GLY A 70 -3.64 5.61 -2.31
N TRP A 71 -3.66 4.35 -2.72
CA TRP A 71 -2.48 3.65 -3.24
C TRP A 71 -1.92 4.29 -4.50
N ASN A 72 -2.76 4.52 -5.52
CA ASN A 72 -2.32 5.08 -6.80
C ASN A 72 -1.71 6.48 -6.65
N ARG A 73 -2.21 7.28 -5.71
CA ARG A 73 -1.65 8.60 -5.41
C ARG A 73 -0.39 8.51 -4.56
N TRP A 74 -0.37 7.65 -3.54
CA TRP A 74 0.83 7.40 -2.73
C TRP A 74 2.00 6.97 -3.61
N ILE A 75 1.83 5.97 -4.48
CA ILE A 75 2.90 5.47 -5.36
C ILE A 75 3.39 6.55 -6.34
N SER A 76 2.48 7.38 -6.86
CA SER A 76 2.82 8.49 -7.78
C SER A 76 3.61 9.61 -7.09
N VAL A 77 3.44 9.77 -5.77
CA VAL A 77 4.19 10.75 -4.97
C VAL A 77 5.56 10.20 -4.56
N GLN A 78 5.68 8.89 -4.36
CA GLN A 78 6.91 8.28 -3.84
C GLN A 78 8.06 8.17 -4.84
N GLU A 79 7.80 8.14 -6.15
CA GLU A 79 8.75 8.49 -7.21
C GLU A 79 8.02 8.50 -8.57
N GLY A 80 8.46 9.36 -9.49
CA GLY A 80 7.64 9.91 -10.58
C GLY A 80 7.21 8.96 -11.71
N ASP A 81 7.59 7.68 -11.73
CA ASP A 81 7.19 6.76 -12.81
C ASP A 81 6.94 5.31 -12.36
N THR A 82 6.09 5.17 -11.35
CA THR A 82 5.66 3.85 -10.82
C THR A 82 4.32 3.42 -11.42
N ALA A 83 4.08 3.78 -12.69
CA ALA A 83 2.85 3.46 -13.41
C ALA A 83 2.52 1.95 -13.37
N ARG A 84 3.55 1.10 -13.38
CA ARG A 84 3.43 -0.37 -13.33
C ARG A 84 2.87 -0.93 -12.02
N LEU A 85 2.91 -0.17 -10.92
CA LEU A 85 2.48 -0.60 -9.58
C LEU A 85 1.07 -0.14 -9.21
N LYS A 86 0.38 0.55 -10.12
CA LYS A 86 -1.00 0.98 -9.91
C LYS A 86 -1.94 -0.22 -9.83
N ILE A 87 -2.98 -0.08 -9.02
CA ILE A 87 -4.05 -1.06 -8.90
C ILE A 87 -5.08 -0.75 -9.99
N ASP A 88 -5.46 -1.75 -10.77
CA ASP A 88 -6.43 -1.69 -11.87
C ASP A 88 -7.89 -1.86 -11.45
#